data_AF-A0A3P5Z6E4-F1
#
_entry.id   AF-A0A3P5Z6E4-F1
#
_cell.length_a   1.000
_cell.length_b   1.000
_cell.length_c   1.000
_cell.angle_alpha   90.00
_cell.angle_beta   90.00
_cell.angle_gamma   90.00
#
_symmetry.space_group_name_H-M   'P 1'
#
loop_
_entity.id
_entity.type
_entity.pdbx_description
1 polymer ?
#
loop_
_entity_poly.entity_id
_entity_poly.type
_entity_poly.pdbx_seq_one_letter_code
_entity_poly.pdbx_strand_id
1 'polypeptide(L)'
;MGRVIRAQRKGAGSVFKSHTHHRKGPAKFRSLDYDERNGYLKGVVTEIIHDPGRGAPLARVAFRHPFRYKKQKELFVAAEGMYTG
;
A
#
# COMPACT_ATOMS: atom_id res chain seq x y z
N MET A 1 -13.01 -5.04 -43.09
CA MET A 1 -12.37 -5.04 -41.76
C MET A 1 -12.78 -3.78 -41.01
N GLY A 2 -13.33 -3.91 -39.80
CA GLY A 2 -13.83 -2.77 -39.01
C GLY A 2 -12.75 -2.10 -38.14
N ARG A 3 -13.07 -0.93 -37.56
CA ARG A 3 -12.18 -0.19 -36.65
C ARG A 3 -12.13 -0.85 -35.26
N VAL A 4 -10.96 -0.89 -34.63
CA VAL A 4 -10.78 -1.38 -33.25
C VAL A 4 -11.56 -0.49 -32.27
N ILE A 5 -12.45 -1.11 -31.50
CA ILE A 5 -13.32 -0.38 -30.56
C ILE A 5 -12.56 0.06 -29.30
N ARG A 6 -13.10 1.07 -28.60
CA ARG A 6 -12.48 1.62 -27.37
C ARG A 6 -12.19 0.55 -26.31
N ALA A 7 -13.07 -0.44 -26.15
CA ALA A 7 -12.88 -1.52 -25.17
C ALA A 7 -11.60 -2.33 -25.43
N GLN A 8 -11.35 -2.69 -26.69
CA GLN A 8 -10.15 -3.43 -27.10
C GLN A 8 -8.87 -2.59 -26.93
N ARG A 9 -8.95 -1.27 -27.16
CA ARG A 9 -7.79 -0.36 -27.04
C ARG A 9 -7.27 -0.19 -25.61
N LYS A 10 -8.09 -0.42 -24.58
CA LYS A 10 -7.70 -0.24 -23.17
C LYS A 10 -6.61 -1.21 -22.71
N GLY A 11 -6.50 -2.41 -23.31
CA GLY A 11 -5.49 -3.41 -22.96
C GLY A 11 -4.10 -3.17 -23.56
N ALA A 12 -3.98 -2.28 -24.55
CA ALA A 12 -2.72 -2.09 -25.29
C ALA A 12 -1.62 -1.33 -24.51
N GLY A 13 -1.89 -0.85 -23.29
CA GLY A 13 -0.90 -0.14 -22.48
C GLY A 13 -0.45 1.21 -23.08
N SER A 14 -1.30 1.86 -23.88
CA SER A 14 -1.05 3.19 -24.45
C SER A 14 -1.66 4.29 -23.57
N VAL A 15 -2.60 5.07 -24.10
CA VAL A 15 -3.20 6.26 -23.45
C VAL A 15 -4.09 5.95 -22.24
N PHE A 16 -4.40 4.68 -21.97
CA PHE A 16 -5.29 4.25 -20.89
C PHE A 16 -4.56 3.75 -19.64
N LYS A 17 -3.24 3.95 -19.55
CA LYS A 17 -2.45 3.62 -18.36
C LYS A 17 -2.92 4.43 -17.14
N SER A 18 -2.76 3.86 -15.95
CA SER A 18 -3.05 4.54 -14.70
C SER A 18 -2.02 5.66 -14.44
N HIS A 19 -2.50 6.80 -13.95
CA HIS A 19 -1.65 7.90 -13.49
C HIS A 19 -1.18 7.58 -12.07
N THR A 20 0.07 7.13 -11.92
CA THR A 20 0.60 6.65 -10.63
C THR A 20 1.74 7.51 -10.05
N HIS A 21 2.14 8.59 -10.72
CA HIS A 21 3.28 9.43 -10.31
C HIS A 21 3.21 9.93 -8.86
N HIS A 22 2.02 10.28 -8.38
CA HIS A 22 1.81 10.78 -7.00
C HIS A 22 1.38 9.70 -6.00
N ARG A 23 1.27 8.43 -6.41
CA ARG A 23 0.90 7.33 -5.52
C ARG A 23 1.99 7.16 -4.46
N LYS A 24 1.61 7.05 -3.20
CA LYS A 24 2.53 6.93 -2.06
C LYS A 24 3.17 5.55 -1.96
N GLY A 25 2.50 4.54 -2.50
CA GLY A 25 2.99 3.17 -2.55
C GLY A 25 1.86 2.15 -2.51
N PRO A 26 2.17 0.87 -2.71
CA PRO A 26 1.20 -0.20 -2.55
C PRO A 26 0.82 -0.32 -1.07
N ALA A 27 -0.48 -0.23 -0.78
CA ALA A 27 -1.01 -0.56 0.54
C ALA A 27 -1.19 -2.08 0.62
N LYS A 28 -0.41 -2.75 1.48
CA LYS A 28 -0.39 -4.20 1.61
C LYS A 28 -0.02 -4.60 3.04
N PHE A 29 -0.42 -5.80 3.42
CA PHE A 29 0.11 -6.40 4.65
C PHE A 29 1.62 -6.65 4.50
N ARG A 30 2.30 -6.71 5.64
CA ARG A 30 3.71 -7.10 5.71
C ARG A 30 3.86 -8.53 5.19
N SER A 31 5.06 -8.88 4.78
CA SER A 31 5.36 -10.27 4.44
C SER A 31 5.17 -11.17 5.65
N LEU A 32 4.36 -12.23 5.49
CA LEU A 32 4.08 -13.20 6.54
C LEU A 32 5.34 -13.97 6.94
N ASP A 33 5.92 -13.60 8.09
CA ASP A 33 7.10 -14.23 8.67
C ASP A 33 6.75 -15.12 9.87
N TYR A 34 7.77 -15.65 10.54
CA TYR A 34 7.60 -16.58 11.67
C TYR A 34 6.83 -15.92 12.83
N ASP A 35 7.10 -14.64 13.09
CA ASP A 35 6.53 -13.89 14.21
C ASP A 35 5.02 -13.72 14.06
N GLU A 36 4.52 -13.39 12.87
CA GLU A 36 3.08 -13.27 12.63
C GLU A 36 2.35 -14.62 12.47
N ARG A 37 3.07 -15.70 12.15
CA ARG A 37 2.47 -17.06 12.08
C ARG A 37 2.26 -17.67 13.46
N ASN A 38 3.20 -17.45 14.38
CA ASN A 38 3.24 -18.13 15.67
C ASN A 38 3.03 -17.18 16.86
N GLY A 39 2.89 -15.88 16.61
CA GLY A 39 2.76 -14.87 17.64
C GLY A 39 2.19 -13.57 17.10
N TYR A 40 2.68 -12.45 17.63
CA TYR A 40 2.27 -11.12 17.23
C TYR A 40 3.48 -10.20 17.12
N LEU A 41 3.38 -9.19 16.26
CA LEU A 41 4.35 -8.12 16.17
C LEU A 41 3.66 -6.78 16.41
N LYS A 42 4.22 -5.99 17.32
CA LYS A 42 3.71 -4.63 17.58
C LYS A 42 4.41 -3.62 16.67
N GLY A 43 3.62 -2.88 15.92
CA GLY A 43 4.05 -1.69 15.17
C GLY A 43 3.53 -0.41 15.81
N VAL A 44 4.12 0.72 15.42
CA VAL A 44 3.70 2.07 15.81
C VAL A 44 3.24 2.81 14.56
N VAL A 45 2.06 3.42 14.61
CA VAL A 45 1.53 4.24 13.51
C VAL A 45 2.29 5.57 13.53
N THR A 46 3.18 5.76 12.55
CA THR A 46 4.00 6.98 12.48
C THR A 46 3.23 8.14 11.88
N GLU A 47 2.47 7.89 10.82
CA GLU A 47 1.73 8.92 10.06
C GLU A 47 0.49 8.30 9.43
N ILE A 48 -0.58 9.09 9.32
CA ILE A 48 -1.77 8.80 8.50
C ILE A 48 -1.75 9.79 7.33
N ILE A 49 -1.68 9.28 6.10
CA ILE A 49 -1.41 10.07 4.89
C ILE A 49 -2.48 9.85 3.82
N HIS A 50 -2.67 10.87 2.97
CA HIS A 50 -3.49 10.76 1.77
C HIS A 50 -2.69 10.18 0.58
N ASP A 51 -3.31 9.25 -0.15
CA ASP A 51 -2.81 8.68 -1.42
C ASP A 51 -3.70 9.15 -2.58
N PRO A 52 -3.20 9.98 -3.52
CA PRO A 52 -4.00 10.50 -4.63
C PRO A 52 -4.67 9.39 -5.45
N GLY A 53 -5.98 9.54 -5.70
CA GLY A 53 -6.78 8.52 -6.37
C GLY A 53 -7.17 7.33 -5.48
N ARG A 54 -7.10 7.50 -4.16
CA ARG A 54 -7.65 6.59 -3.14
C ARG A 54 -8.50 7.41 -2.15
N GLY A 55 -9.71 6.93 -1.87
CA GLY A 55 -10.60 7.56 -0.88
C GLY A 55 -10.20 7.24 0.56
N ALA A 56 -9.78 6.00 0.83
CA ALA A 56 -9.30 5.59 2.15
C ALA A 56 -7.89 6.14 2.44
N PRO A 57 -7.63 6.63 3.66
CA PRO A 57 -6.28 7.04 4.07
C PRO A 57 -5.34 5.84 4.20
N LEU A 58 -4.04 6.10 4.09
CA LEU A 58 -2.98 5.12 4.36
C LEU A 58 -2.33 5.39 5.70
N ALA A 59 -1.99 4.33 6.43
CA ALA A 59 -1.22 4.39 7.64
C ALA A 59 0.21 3.90 7.39
N ARG A 60 1.21 4.72 7.72
CA ARG A 60 2.61 4.31 7.71
C ARG A 60 2.97 3.75 9.08
N VAL A 61 3.15 2.44 9.15
CA VAL A 61 3.44 1.72 10.40
C VAL A 61 4.91 1.34 10.43
N ALA A 62 5.59 1.63 11.54
CA ALA A 62 6.97 1.24 11.77
C ALA A 62 7.04 -0.01 12.67
N PHE A 63 7.64 -1.07 12.15
CA PHE A 63 7.96 -2.30 12.89
C PHE A 63 9.46 -2.38 13.15
N ARG A 64 9.84 -3.14 14.18
CA ARG A 64 11.23 -3.58 14.35
C ARG A 64 11.47 -4.80 13.47
N HIS A 65 12.58 -4.83 12.76
CA HIS A 65 12.96 -6.00 11.98
C HIS A 65 13.37 -7.14 12.94
N PRO A 66 12.90 -8.38 12.73
CA PRO A 66 13.14 -9.50 13.66
C PRO A 66 14.62 -9.86 13.80
N PHE A 67 15.32 -9.97 12.67
CA PHE A 67 16.71 -10.47 12.65
C PHE A 67 17.80 -9.38 12.59
N ARG A 68 17.45 -8.11 12.39
CA ARG A 68 18.43 -7.04 12.10
C ARG A 68 18.07 -5.80 12.90
N TYR A 69 19.07 -5.02 13.29
CA TYR A 69 18.84 -3.70 13.89
C TYR A 69 18.40 -2.68 12.82
N LYS A 70 17.12 -2.77 12.43
CA LYS A 70 16.48 -1.91 11.42
C LYS A 70 15.01 -1.71 11.77
N LYS A 71 14.44 -0.57 11.38
CA LYS A 71 12.98 -0.34 11.37
C LYS A 71 12.43 -0.61 9.97
N GLN A 72 11.42 -1.48 9.86
CA GLN A 72 10.66 -1.71 8.63
C GLN A 72 9.47 -0.76 8.60
N LYS A 73 9.37 0.05 7.54
CA LYS A 73 8.22 0.95 7.34
C LYS A 73 7.30 0.31 6.32
N GLU A 74 6.07 0.04 6.72
CA GLU A 74 5.03 -0.57 5.89
C GLU A 74 3.85 0.39 5.72
N LEU A 75 3.15 0.27 4.60
CA LEU A 75 1.97 1.08 4.27
C LEU A 75 0.72 0.20 4.31
N PHE A 76 -0.18 0.50 5.23
CA PHE A 76 -1.48 -0.17 5.35
C PHE A 76 -2.60 0.78 4.93
N VAL A 77 -3.76 0.22 4.62
CA VAL A 77 -5.00 1.00 4.63
C VAL A 77 -5.34 1.30 6.09
N ALA A 78 -5.61 2.55 6.43
CA ALA A 78 -5.97 2.88 7.80
C ALA A 78 -7.42 2.46 8.09
N ALA A 79 -7.63 1.84 9.25
CA ALA A 79 -8.95 1.61 9.80
C ALA A 79 -9.48 2.89 10.47
N GLU A 80 -10.80 3.03 10.54
CA GLU A 80 -11.44 4.14 11.25
C GLU A 80 -11.04 4.14 12.74
N GLY A 81 -10.78 5.33 13.29
CA GLY A 81 -10.34 5.49 14.68
C GLY A 81 -8.85 5.26 14.93
N MET A 82 -8.05 4.88 13.92
CA MET A 82 -6.59 4.87 14.05
C MET A 82 -6.04 6.28 14.29
N TYR A 83 -5.04 6.38 15.16
CA TYR A 83 -4.31 7.62 15.44
C TYR A 83 -2.80 7.41 15.31
N THR A 84 -2.04 8.50 15.26
CA THR A 84 -0.58 8.47 15.26
C THR A 84 -0.04 8.30 16.68
N GLY A 85 0.80 7.28 16.89
CA GLY A 85 1.32 6.89 18.20
C GLY A 85 1.23 5.40 18.46
#